data_AF-A0A850DPZ3-F1
#
_entry.id   AF-A0A850DPZ3-F1
#
_cell.length_a   1.000
_cell.length_b   1.000
_cell.length_c   1.000
_cell.angle_alpha   90.00
_cell.angle_beta   90.00
_cell.angle_gamma   90.00
#
_symmetry.space_group_name_H-M   'P 1'
#
loop_
_entity.id
_entity.type
_entity.pdbx_description
1 polymer ?
#
loop_
_entity_poly.entity_id
_entity_poly.type
_entity_poly.pdbx_seq_one_letter_code
_entity_poly.pdbx_strand_id
1 'polypeptide(L)'
;VNHPTSITSTLARADPDGMIRLVVSARNPGVANWIETTGRRRGILQFRWQRTDRALGPDDGPRAEVVSFDQVAASLPFYADNRIDEAGWRERIASRQRAFAERMLG
;
A
#
# COMPACT_ATOMS: atom_id res chain seq x y z
N VAL A 1 -6.07 -11.07 7.72
CA VAL A 1 -5.47 -11.29 6.38
C VAL A 1 -6.26 -10.65 5.25
N ASN A 2 -7.60 -10.53 5.39
CA ASN A 2 -8.50 -10.05 4.34
C ASN A 2 -8.45 -8.54 4.07
N HIS A 3 -8.13 -7.74 5.09
CA HIS A 3 -7.95 -6.30 4.97
C HIS A 3 -6.47 -5.94 4.81
N PRO A 4 -6.09 -5.11 3.82
CA PRO A 4 -4.72 -4.66 3.63
C PRO A 4 -4.42 -3.49 4.57
N THR A 5 -4.20 -3.77 5.85
CA THR A 5 -3.88 -2.71 6.83
C THR A 5 -2.37 -2.36 6.89
N SER A 6 -1.55 -3.06 6.10
CA SER A 6 -0.12 -2.82 5.96
C SER A 6 0.41 -3.39 4.64
N ILE A 7 1.52 -2.83 4.17
CA ILE A 7 2.22 -3.26 2.95
C ILE A 7 3.73 -3.34 3.22
N THR A 8 4.39 -4.31 2.61
CA THR A 8 5.85 -4.48 2.62
C THR A 8 6.42 -4.07 1.27
N SER A 9 7.73 -3.82 1.19
CA SER A 9 8.40 -3.54 -0.09
C SER A 9 8.20 -4.65 -1.13
N THR A 10 8.15 -5.91 -0.69
CA THR A 10 7.89 -7.07 -1.56
C THR A 10 6.48 -7.14 -2.12
N LEU A 11 5.51 -6.51 -1.46
CA LEU A 11 4.11 -6.48 -1.89
C LEU A 11 3.73 -5.18 -2.61
N ALA A 12 4.47 -4.11 -2.35
CA ALA A 12 4.30 -2.83 -2.98
C ALA A 12 4.73 -2.88 -4.44
N ARG A 13 4.01 -2.14 -5.28
CA ARG A 13 4.38 -1.89 -6.66
C ARG A 13 5.12 -0.55 -6.71
N ALA A 14 6.38 -0.58 -7.14
CA ALA A 14 7.09 0.66 -7.48
C ALA A 14 6.53 1.20 -8.81
N ASP A 15 6.39 2.51 -8.89
CA ASP A 15 6.02 3.20 -10.11
C ASP A 15 7.26 3.35 -11.02
N PRO A 16 7.08 3.67 -12.32
CA PRO A 16 8.19 3.82 -13.27
C PRO A 16 9.27 4.83 -12.88
N ASP A 17 8.95 5.80 -12.02
CA ASP A 17 9.91 6.76 -11.48
C ASP A 17 10.66 6.27 -10.24
N GLY A 18 10.49 5.00 -9.88
CA GLY A 18 11.15 4.36 -8.74
C GLY A 18 10.49 4.63 -7.39
N MET A 19 9.42 5.40 -7.34
CA MET A 19 8.71 5.72 -6.10
C MET A 19 7.66 4.67 -5.76
N ILE A 20 7.40 4.47 -4.47
CA ILE A 20 6.21 3.73 -4.00
C ILE A 20 5.18 4.75 -3.54
N ARG A 21 4.03 4.79 -4.20
CA ARG A 21 2.89 5.61 -3.81
C ARG A 21 1.82 4.76 -3.14
N LEU A 22 1.34 5.21 -1.98
CA LEU A 22 0.37 4.50 -1.16
C LEU A 22 -0.95 5.29 -1.14
N VAL A 23 -2.08 4.60 -1.26
CA VAL A 23 -3.40 5.19 -1.02
C VAL A 23 -3.94 4.70 0.30
N VAL A 24 -4.27 5.61 1.21
CA VAL A 24 -4.87 5.29 2.50
C VAL A 24 -6.33 5.71 2.47
N SER A 25 -7.25 4.75 2.47
CA SER A 25 -8.68 5.03 2.33
C SER A 25 -9.55 3.92 2.93
N ALA A 26 -10.79 4.26 3.31
CA ALA A 26 -11.75 3.26 3.78
C ALA A 26 -12.29 2.39 2.64
N ARG A 27 -12.45 2.98 1.43
CA ARG A 27 -12.95 2.31 0.23
C ARG A 27 -11.79 1.89 -0.66
N ASN A 28 -11.96 0.80 -1.40
CA ASN A 28 -10.98 0.33 -2.38
C ASN A 28 -10.85 1.36 -3.53
N PRO A 29 -9.68 1.98 -3.73
CA PRO A 29 -9.42 2.94 -4.82
C PRO A 29 -9.08 2.30 -6.17
N GLY A 30 -9.03 0.97 -6.25
CA GLY A 30 -8.68 0.23 -7.46
C GLY A 30 -7.18 0.22 -7.76
N VAL A 31 -6.31 0.43 -6.76
CA VAL A 31 -4.84 0.36 -6.92
C VAL A 31 -4.23 -0.71 -6.02
N ALA A 32 -3.11 -1.26 -6.47
CA ALA A 32 -2.36 -2.31 -5.77
C ALA A 32 -1.84 -1.86 -4.41
N ASN A 33 -1.36 -0.61 -4.33
CA ASN A 33 -0.76 -0.04 -3.13
C ASN A 33 -1.79 0.61 -2.18
N TRP A 34 -2.89 -0.10 -1.91
CA TRP A 34 -3.95 0.38 -1.02
C TRP A 34 -3.75 -0.10 0.42
N ILE A 35 -3.90 0.83 1.36
CA ILE A 35 -3.98 0.57 2.80
C ILE A 35 -5.38 0.93 3.30
N GLU A 36 -6.10 -0.06 3.81
CA GLU A 36 -7.46 0.12 4.28
C GLU A 36 -7.52 0.67 5.70
N THR A 37 -8.33 1.72 5.92
CA THR A 37 -8.50 2.32 7.26
C THR A 37 -9.44 1.53 8.16
N THR A 38 -10.24 0.60 7.62
CA THR A 38 -11.17 -0.28 8.36
C THR A 38 -12.12 0.50 9.29
N GLY A 39 -12.62 1.64 8.81
CA GLY A 39 -13.53 2.53 9.55
C GLY A 39 -12.86 3.48 10.54
N ARG A 40 -11.53 3.42 10.72
CA ARG A 40 -10.79 4.28 11.65
C ARG A 40 -10.61 5.68 11.07
N ARG A 41 -11.03 6.69 11.82
CA ARG A 41 -10.91 8.12 11.44
C ARG A 41 -9.62 8.79 11.90
N ARG A 42 -8.89 8.18 12.83
CA ARG A 42 -7.62 8.66 13.37
C ARG A 42 -6.71 7.48 13.68
N GLY A 43 -5.41 7.66 13.49
CA GLY A 43 -4.40 6.65 13.74
C GLY A 43 -3.01 7.15 13.40
N ILE A 44 -2.07 6.22 13.36
CA ILE A 44 -0.67 6.48 13.01
C ILE A 44 -0.31 5.54 11.85
N LEU A 45 0.34 6.08 10.82
CA LEU A 45 1.07 5.31 9.83
C LEU A 45 2.53 5.24 10.23
N GLN A 46 3.06 4.04 10.33
CA GLN A 46 4.46 3.81 10.64
C GLN A 46 5.18 3.30 9.40
N PHE A 47 6.19 4.04 8.99
CA PHE A 47 7.12 3.60 7.96
C PHE A 47 8.34 2.98 8.63
N ARG A 48 8.83 1.89 8.05
CA ARG A 48 9.99 1.15 8.57
C ARG A 48 11.00 0.99 7.46
N TRP A 49 12.17 1.57 7.67
CA TRP A 49 13.35 1.33 6.86
C TRP A 49 14.22 0.33 7.61
N GLN A 50 14.69 -0.68 6.90
CA GLN A 50 15.46 -1.76 7.48
C GLN A 50 16.69 -1.97 6.61
N ARG A 51 17.83 -2.24 7.26
CA ARG A 51 19.12 -2.48 6.57
C ARG A 51 19.53 -1.31 5.65
N THR A 52 19.41 -0.08 6.16
CA THR A 52 19.88 1.10 5.43
C THR A 52 21.40 1.16 5.45
N ASP A 53 21.98 1.66 4.37
CA ASP A 53 23.42 1.89 4.18
C ASP A 53 23.90 3.20 4.84
N ARG A 54 22.99 4.14 5.05
CA ARG A 54 23.22 5.40 5.78
C ARG A 54 22.10 5.72 6.77
N ALA A 55 22.36 6.74 7.60
CA ALA A 55 21.33 7.36 8.43
C ALA A 55 20.29 8.08 7.54
N LEU A 56 19.03 8.00 7.96
CA LEU A 56 17.91 8.66 7.28
C LEU A 56 17.76 10.09 7.78
N GLY A 57 17.55 11.01 6.85
CA GLY A 57 17.21 12.39 7.10
C GLY A 57 15.73 12.69 6.85
N PRO A 58 15.28 13.93 7.13
CA PRO A 58 13.90 14.34 6.90
C PRO A 58 13.42 14.14 5.45
N ASP A 59 14.31 14.30 4.48
CA ASP A 59 13.99 14.17 3.05
C ASP A 59 13.78 12.71 2.60
N ASP A 60 14.19 11.73 3.40
CA ASP A 60 13.94 10.31 3.13
C ASP A 60 12.53 9.87 3.56
N GLY A 61 11.81 10.75 4.26
CA GLY A 61 10.45 10.53 4.70
C GLY A 61 9.44 10.62 3.56
N PRO A 62 8.26 10.00 3.72
CA PRO A 62 7.19 10.15 2.75
C PRO A 62 6.65 11.58 2.76
N ARG A 63 6.24 12.05 1.58
CA ARG A 63 5.32 13.20 1.48
C ARG A 63 3.89 12.69 1.52
N ALA A 64 2.99 13.52 2.03
CA ALA A 64 1.58 13.17 2.12
C ALA A 64 0.72 14.34 1.64
N GLU A 65 -0.38 14.00 0.98
CA GLU A 65 -1.40 14.92 0.53
C GLU A 65 -2.78 14.30 0.83
N VAL A 66 -3.72 15.13 1.26
CA VAL A 66 -5.11 14.72 1.47
C VAL A 66 -5.93 15.20 0.30
N VAL A 67 -6.54 14.26 -0.41
CA VAL A 67 -7.41 14.53 -1.56
C VAL A 67 -8.79 13.93 -1.33
N SER A 68 -9.79 14.42 -2.06
CA SER A 68 -11.09 13.75 -2.10
C SER A 68 -10.96 12.39 -2.81
N PHE A 69 -11.80 11.44 -2.42
CA PHE A 69 -11.65 10.05 -2.89
C PHE A 69 -11.81 9.91 -4.41
N ASP A 70 -12.66 10.73 -5.02
CA ASP A 70 -12.89 10.80 -6.46
C ASP A 70 -11.72 11.42 -7.22
N GLN A 71 -10.83 12.16 -6.56
CA GLN A 71 -9.64 12.77 -7.17
C GLN A 71 -8.40 11.86 -7.13
N VAL A 72 -8.47 10.71 -6.45
CA VAL A 72 -7.32 9.79 -6.30
C VAL A 72 -6.69 9.42 -7.64
N ALA A 73 -7.50 9.13 -8.67
CA ALA A 73 -6.98 8.77 -9.99
C ALA A 73 -6.26 9.92 -10.70
N ALA A 74 -6.69 11.17 -10.47
CA ALA A 74 -6.08 12.35 -11.05
C ALA A 74 -4.82 12.80 -10.29
N SER A 75 -4.80 12.60 -8.97
CA SER A 75 -3.70 13.04 -8.10
C SER A 75 -2.53 12.06 -8.05
N LEU A 76 -2.70 10.80 -8.47
CA LEU A 76 -1.63 9.81 -8.45
C LEU A 76 -0.87 9.78 -9.79
N PRO A 77 0.42 10.17 -9.79
CA PRO A 77 1.30 9.82 -10.90
C PRO A 77 1.27 8.31 -11.11
N PHE A 78 1.28 7.88 -12.38
CA PHE A 78 1.30 6.46 -12.76
C PHE A 78 0.11 5.66 -12.19
N TYR A 79 -1.05 6.32 -11.97
CA TYR A 79 -2.27 5.65 -11.52
C TYR A 79 -2.58 4.41 -12.35
N ALA A 80 -2.49 4.52 -13.68
CA ALA A 80 -2.76 3.43 -14.61
C ALA A 80 -1.86 2.21 -14.38
N ASP A 81 -0.58 2.43 -14.11
CA ASP A 81 0.37 1.35 -13.80
C ASP A 81 0.01 0.68 -12.47
N ASN A 82 -0.40 1.45 -11.47
CA ASN A 82 -0.74 0.91 -10.16
C ASN A 82 -2.14 0.27 -10.08
N ARG A 83 -2.96 0.34 -11.14
CA ARG A 83 -4.31 -0.23 -11.14
C ARG A 83 -4.31 -1.73 -10.90
N ILE A 84 -5.35 -2.17 -10.20
CA ILE A 84 -5.66 -3.58 -10.02
C ILE A 84 -7.18 -3.76 -10.17
N ASP A 85 -7.57 -4.83 -10.85
CA ASP A 85 -8.96 -5.21 -10.98
C ASP A 85 -9.40 -6.12 -9.82
N GLU A 86 -10.68 -6.49 -9.81
CA GLU A 86 -11.23 -7.34 -8.77
C GLU A 86 -10.59 -8.74 -8.76
N ALA A 87 -10.28 -9.30 -9.93
CA ALA A 87 -9.64 -10.61 -10.05
C ALA A 87 -8.24 -10.60 -9.44
N GLY A 88 -7.41 -9.61 -9.79
CA GLY A 88 -6.08 -9.41 -9.21
C GLY A 88 -6.16 -9.15 -7.71
N TRP A 89 -7.18 -8.42 -7.25
CA TRP A 89 -7.39 -8.19 -5.83
C TRP A 89 -7.69 -9.49 -5.06
N ARG A 90 -8.58 -10.33 -5.61
CA ARG A 90 -8.92 -11.64 -5.05
C ARG A 90 -7.69 -12.54 -4.99
N GLU A 91 -6.87 -12.57 -6.04
CA GLU A 91 -5.64 -13.36 -6.04
C GLU A 91 -4.64 -12.87 -5.00
N ARG A 92 -4.49 -11.55 -4.83
CA ARG A 92 -3.66 -10.97 -3.75
C ARG A 92 -4.11 -11.42 -2.37
N ILE A 93 -5.41 -11.42 -2.09
CA ILE A 93 -5.95 -11.90 -0.81
C ILE A 93 -5.65 -13.39 -0.63
N ALA A 94 -5.90 -14.20 -1.66
CA ALA A 94 -5.65 -15.64 -1.63
C ALA A 94 -4.17 -15.95 -1.37
N SER A 95 -3.24 -15.26 -2.05
CA SER A 95 -1.80 -15.39 -1.82
C SER A 95 -1.41 -15.04 -0.39
N ARG A 96 -2.00 -13.98 0.19
CA ARG A 96 -1.73 -13.60 1.58
C ARG A 96 -2.26 -14.63 2.58
N GLN A 97 -3.40 -15.25 2.29
CA GLN A 97 -3.97 -16.32 3.12
C GLN A 97 -3.08 -17.57 3.08
N ARG A 98 -2.61 -17.98 1.90
CA ARG A 98 -1.66 -19.11 1.75
C ARG A 98 -0.37 -18.87 2.52
N ALA A 99 0.29 -17.73 2.29
CA ALA A 99 1.53 -17.37 2.98
C ALA A 99 1.36 -17.18 4.50
N PHE A 100 0.16 -16.86 4.98
CA PHE A 100 -0.14 -16.87 6.40
C PHE A 100 -0.28 -18.30 6.94
N ALA A 101 -1.04 -19.16 6.26
CA ALA A 101 -1.25 -20.55 6.66
C ALA A 101 0.07 -21.34 6.72
N GLU A 102 0.94 -21.20 5.72
CA GLU A 102 2.25 -21.86 5.67
C GLU A 102 3.14 -21.53 6.88
N ARG A 103 3.03 -20.32 7.43
CA ARG A 103 3.79 -19.89 8.61
C ARG A 103 3.21 -20.38 9.94
N MET A 104 1.93 -20.77 9.96
CA MET A 104 1.24 -21.21 11.19
C MET A 104 1.28 -22.74 11.38
N LEU A 105 1.77 -23.49 10.39
CA LEU A 105 1.91 -24.94 10.43
C LEU A 105 3.28 -25.41 10.98
N GLY A 106 4.10 -24.48 11.48
CA GLY A 106 5.38 -24.75 12.15
C GLY A 106 5.20 -25.01 13.64
#